data_AF-T1EI98-F1
#
_entry.id   AF-T1EI98-F1
#
_cell.length_a   1.000
_cell.length_b   1.000
_cell.length_c   1.000
_cell.angle_alpha   90.00
_cell.angle_beta   90.00
_cell.angle_gamma   90.00
#
_symmetry.space_group_name_H-M   'P 1'
#
loop_
_entity.id
_entity.type
_entity.pdbx_description
1 polymer ?
#
loop_
_entity_poly.entity_id
_entity_poly.type
_entity_poly.pdbx_seq_one_letter_code
_entity_poly.pdbx_strand_id
1 'polypeptide(L)'
;LCYCFYVPLLSFGQIVPFSEFKTQVFPDVYVAVKLLSKIIFWSVFMEFSNHFIYAFALLHSTYILSDMSLLSLAGMAYWISQLFTVKYIILWSFTSLVTHFDHIQTPPLPGCTSKFFHVSSVW
;
A
#
# COMPACT_ATOMS: atom_id res chain seq x y z
N LEU A 1 17.37 -17.42 -12.50
CA LEU A 1 16.20 -16.96 -13.29
C LEU A 1 14.94 -16.79 -12.43
N CYS A 2 14.54 -17.78 -11.63
CA CYS A 2 13.28 -17.73 -10.85
C CYS A 2 13.14 -16.50 -9.95
N TYR A 3 14.22 -16.01 -9.34
CA TYR A 3 14.21 -14.79 -8.53
C TYR A 3 13.80 -13.52 -9.32
N CYS A 4 14.37 -13.31 -10.52
CA CYS A 4 14.12 -12.10 -11.30
C CYS A 4 12.72 -12.08 -11.96
N PHE A 5 12.13 -13.25 -12.18
CA PHE A 5 10.82 -13.41 -12.86
C PHE A 5 9.75 -13.95 -11.91
N TYR A 6 9.91 -13.76 -10.60
CA TYR A 6 8.91 -14.19 -9.63
C TYR A 6 7.68 -13.28 -9.73
N VAL A 7 6.62 -13.80 -10.38
CA VAL A 7 5.44 -13.06 -10.84
C VAL A 7 4.77 -12.22 -9.73
N PRO A 8 4.58 -12.71 -8.49
CA PRO A 8 3.96 -11.91 -7.44
C PRO A 8 4.77 -10.67 -7.06
N LEU A 9 6.10 -10.73 -7.12
CA LEU A 9 6.96 -9.58 -6.81
C LEU A 9 7.22 -8.68 -8.01
N LEU A 10 7.06 -9.21 -9.24
CA LEU A 10 7.40 -8.51 -10.48
C LEU A 10 6.52 -7.30 -10.75
N SER A 11 5.20 -7.39 -10.54
CA SER A 11 4.28 -6.32 -10.96
C SER A 11 4.15 -5.21 -9.92
N PHE A 12 3.97 -5.56 -8.65
CA PHE A 12 3.65 -4.60 -7.58
C PHE A 12 4.27 -4.97 -6.23
N GLY A 13 5.20 -5.93 -6.19
CA GLY A 13 5.77 -6.40 -4.95
C GLY A 13 6.93 -5.55 -4.46
N GLN A 14 7.32 -5.84 -3.23
CA GLN A 14 8.48 -5.24 -2.60
C GLN A 14 9.77 -5.83 -3.19
N ILE A 15 10.86 -5.06 -3.13
CA ILE A 15 12.18 -5.57 -3.49
C ILE A 15 12.66 -6.48 -2.36
N VAL A 16 12.70 -7.79 -2.63
CA VAL A 16 13.22 -8.80 -1.69
C VAL A 16 14.66 -9.11 -2.12
N PRO A 17 15.69 -8.99 -1.27
CA PRO A 17 17.05 -9.34 -1.64
C PRO A 17 17.20 -10.86 -1.81
N PHE A 18 18.13 -11.28 -2.68
CA PHE A 18 18.34 -12.70 -2.98
C PHE A 18 18.66 -13.57 -1.75
N SER A 19 19.33 -12.99 -0.74
CA SER A 19 19.61 -13.65 0.54
C SER A 19 18.34 -14.04 1.30
N GLU A 20 17.35 -13.15 1.31
CA GLU A 20 16.05 -13.40 1.95
C GLU A 20 15.18 -14.33 1.10
N PHE A 21 15.21 -14.17 -0.23
CA PHE A 21 14.46 -15.04 -1.15
C PHE A 21 14.86 -16.52 -1.05
N LYS A 22 16.13 -16.82 -0.78
CA LYS A 22 16.61 -18.20 -0.59
C LYS A 22 16.15 -18.79 0.76
N THR A 23 15.82 -17.94 1.73
CA THR A 23 15.47 -18.38 3.07
C THR A 23 14.01 -18.83 3.08
N GLN A 24 13.79 -20.12 3.29
CA GLN A 24 12.44 -20.69 3.36
C GLN A 24 11.90 -20.63 4.79
N VAL A 25 10.69 -20.10 4.94
CA VAL A 25 9.97 -20.02 6.21
C VAL A 25 8.69 -20.86 6.12
N PHE A 26 8.38 -21.58 7.19
CA PHE A 26 7.13 -22.34 7.25
C PHE A 26 5.93 -21.38 7.30
N PRO A 27 4.86 -21.67 6.55
CA PRO A 27 3.74 -20.76 6.43
C PRO A 27 2.92 -20.82 7.72
N ASP A 28 2.91 -19.72 8.45
CA ASP A 28 2.05 -19.54 9.61
C ASP A 28 0.66 -19.07 9.17
N VAL A 29 -0.38 -19.84 9.53
CA VAL A 29 -1.79 -19.51 9.26
C VAL A 29 -2.17 -18.19 9.93
N TYR A 30 -1.64 -17.89 11.12
CA TYR A 30 -1.93 -16.65 11.82
C TYR A 30 -1.47 -15.43 11.03
N VAL A 31 -0.27 -15.50 10.43
CA VAL A 31 0.28 -14.44 9.58
C VAL A 31 -0.57 -14.27 8.33
N ALA A 32 -0.98 -15.36 7.69
CA ALA A 32 -1.84 -15.31 6.51
C ALA A 32 -3.21 -14.67 6.81
N VAL A 33 -3.86 -15.06 7.91
CA VAL A 33 -5.15 -14.47 8.35
C VAL A 33 -5.00 -12.99 8.69
N LYS A 34 -3.90 -12.61 9.34
CA LYS A 34 -3.59 -11.20 9.64
C LYS A 34 -3.40 -10.36 8.37
N LEU A 35 -2.69 -10.89 7.36
CA LEU A 35 -2.53 -10.21 6.07
C LEU A 35 -3.86 -10.09 5.34
N LEU A 36 -4.65 -11.17 5.32
CA LEU A 36 -5.96 -11.20 4.65
C LEU A 36 -6.95 -10.23 5.27
N SER A 37 -7.09 -10.24 6.60
CA SER A 37 -7.95 -9.29 7.33
C SER A 37 -7.54 -7.84 7.08
N LYS A 38 -6.23 -7.57 7.02
CA LYS A 38 -5.70 -6.25 6.69
C LYS A 38 -6.09 -5.82 5.26
N ILE A 39 -5.96 -6.72 4.27
CA ILE A 39 -6.36 -6.46 2.89
C ILE A 39 -7.85 -6.13 2.80
N ILE A 40 -8.70 -6.93 3.45
CA ILE A 40 -10.15 -6.75 3.42
C ILE A 40 -10.52 -5.42 4.07
N PHE A 41 -10.01 -5.17 5.28
CA PHE A 41 -10.30 -3.94 6.02
C PHE A 41 -9.91 -2.69 5.24
N TRP A 42 -8.67 -2.62 4.74
CA TRP A 42 -8.20 -1.45 4.00
C TRP A 42 -8.85 -1.29 2.63
N SER A 43 -9.19 -2.39 1.96
CA SER A 43 -9.93 -2.33 0.69
C SER A 43 -11.32 -1.75 0.90
N VAL A 44 -12.06 -2.23 1.91
CA VAL A 44 -13.39 -1.68 2.25
C VAL A 44 -13.28 -0.23 2.67
N PHE A 45 -12.28 0.12 3.50
CA PHE A 45 -12.04 1.49 3.91
C PHE A 45 -11.72 2.41 2.73
N MET A 46 -10.92 1.94 1.75
CA MET A 46 -10.58 2.72 0.55
C MET A 46 -11.81 2.95 -0.33
N GLU A 47 -12.60 1.90 -0.58
CA GLU A 47 -13.83 2.01 -1.39
C GLU A 47 -14.84 2.94 -0.72
N PHE A 48 -15.06 2.79 0.58
CA PHE A 48 -15.90 3.68 1.38
C PHE A 48 -15.40 5.13 1.25
N SER A 49 -14.12 5.36 1.52
CA SER A 49 -13.48 6.67 1.40
C SER A 49 -13.67 7.31 0.02
N ASN A 50 -13.49 6.54 -1.05
CA ASN A 50 -13.65 7.01 -2.42
C ASN A 50 -15.12 7.34 -2.73
N HIS A 51 -16.06 6.54 -2.21
CA HIS A 51 -17.50 6.73 -2.39
C HIS A 51 -18.04 8.00 -1.70
N PHE A 52 -17.46 8.43 -0.57
CA PHE A 52 -17.93 9.64 0.11
C PHE A 52 -17.20 10.91 -0.32
N ILE A 53 -15.89 10.84 -0.54
CA ILE A 53 -15.07 12.04 -0.75
C ILE A 53 -14.90 12.35 -2.23
N TYR A 54 -14.98 11.35 -3.12
CA TYR A 54 -14.75 11.51 -4.56
C TYR A 54 -13.45 12.25 -4.88
N ALA A 55 -12.40 12.00 -4.09
CA ALA A 55 -11.15 12.77 -4.12
C ALA A 55 -10.56 12.88 -5.55
N PHE A 56 -10.58 11.78 -6.31
CA PHE A 56 -10.06 11.76 -7.67
C PHE A 56 -10.94 12.50 -8.68
N ALA A 57 -12.26 12.53 -8.49
CA ALA A 57 -13.15 13.31 -9.34
C ALA A 57 -13.01 14.81 -9.09
N LEU A 58 -12.82 15.21 -7.82
CA LEU A 58 -12.57 16.60 -7.45
C LEU A 58 -11.25 17.12 -8.03
N LEU A 59 -10.18 16.31 -7.99
CA LEU A 59 -8.90 16.65 -8.62
C LEU A 59 -8.98 16.87 -10.13
N HIS A 60 -9.90 16.18 -10.81
CA HIS A 60 -10.05 16.31 -12.26
C HIS A 60 -10.75 17.62 -12.66
N SER A 61 -11.54 18.21 -11.76
CA SER A 61 -12.25 19.47 -12.00
C SER A 61 -11.41 20.67 -11.55
N THR A 62 -10.74 21.30 -12.52
CA THR A 62 -9.92 22.50 -12.28
C THR A 62 -10.74 23.69 -11.77
N TYR A 63 -12.02 23.78 -12.17
CA TYR A 63 -12.94 24.82 -11.72
C TYR A 63 -13.20 24.73 -10.20
N ILE A 64 -13.52 23.53 -9.70
CA ILE A 64 -13.79 23.32 -8.27
C ILE A 64 -12.51 23.54 -7.46
N LEU A 65 -11.37 23.07 -7.97
CA LEU A 65 -10.08 23.25 -7.30
C LEU A 65 -9.70 24.73 -7.14
N SER A 66 -10.02 25.57 -8.13
CA SER A 66 -9.69 26.99 -8.11
C SER A 66 -10.51 27.82 -7.14
N ASP A 67 -11.71 27.35 -6.78
CA ASP A 67 -12.64 28.02 -5.86
C ASP A 67 -12.45 27.56 -4.39
N MET A 68 -11.67 26.50 -4.18
CA MET A 68 -11.42 25.96 -2.85
C MET A 68 -10.49 26.86 -2.02
N SER A 69 -10.80 27.00 -0.73
CA SER A 69 -9.89 27.63 0.22
C SER A 69 -8.55 26.88 0.31
N LEU A 70 -7.48 27.59 0.64
CA LEU A 70 -6.14 26.98 0.83
C LEU A 70 -6.16 25.82 1.84
N LEU A 71 -6.96 25.95 2.90
CA LEU A 71 -7.11 24.90 3.91
C LEU A 71 -7.77 23.64 3.34
N SER A 72 -8.82 23.81 2.53
CA SER A 72 -9.50 22.70 1.84
C SER A 72 -8.57 22.00 0.86
N LEU A 73 -7.76 22.78 0.12
CA LEU A 73 -6.78 22.24 -0.82
C LEU A 73 -5.69 21.45 -0.09
N ALA A 74 -5.18 21.97 1.04
CA ALA A 74 -4.21 21.26 1.87
C ALA A 74 -4.78 19.96 2.46
N GLY A 75 -6.03 20.00 2.93
CA GLY A 75 -6.73 18.81 3.43
C GLY A 75 -6.93 17.74 2.34
N MET A 76 -7.26 18.17 1.11
CA MET A 76 -7.37 17.27 -0.03
C MET A 76 -6.03 16.65 -0.41
N ALA A 77 -4.96 17.45 -0.48
CA ALA A 77 -3.61 16.95 -0.74
C ALA A 77 -3.16 15.92 0.31
N TYR A 78 -3.43 16.20 1.59
CA TYR A 78 -3.18 15.26 2.67
C TYR A 78 -3.98 13.96 2.49
N TRP A 79 -5.27 14.05 2.19
CA TRP A 79 -6.14 12.90 1.99
C TRP A 79 -5.67 11.98 0.85
N ILE A 80 -5.26 12.56 -0.28
CA ILE A 80 -4.73 11.81 -1.42
C ILE A 80 -3.44 11.07 -1.05
N SER A 81 -2.55 11.70 -0.28
CA SER A 81 -1.34 11.06 0.23
C SER A 81 -1.66 9.85 1.14
N GLN A 82 -2.70 9.95 1.97
CA GLN A 82 -3.17 8.82 2.77
C GLN A 82 -3.75 7.70 1.90
N LEU A 83 -4.59 8.02 0.90
CA LEU A 83 -5.13 7.02 -0.03
C LEU A 83 -4.04 6.30 -0.82
N PHE A 84 -2.99 7.02 -1.23
CA PHE A 84 -1.81 6.44 -1.84
C PHE A 84 -1.17 5.40 -0.90
N THR A 85 -0.91 5.78 0.35
CA THR A 85 -0.32 4.88 1.36
C THR A 85 -1.16 3.62 1.57
N VAL A 86 -2.50 3.77 1.67
CA VAL A 86 -3.43 2.64 1.81
C VAL A 86 -3.37 1.70 0.61
N LYS A 87 -3.28 2.22 -0.62
CA LYS A 87 -3.11 1.40 -1.83
C LYS A 87 -1.85 0.53 -1.77
N TYR A 88 -0.72 1.10 -1.34
CA TYR A 88 0.54 0.34 -1.17
C TYR A 88 0.44 -0.71 -0.07
N ILE A 89 -0.24 -0.38 1.04
CA ILE A 89 -0.51 -1.37 2.10
C ILE A 89 -1.29 -2.55 1.53
N ILE A 90 -2.32 -2.33 0.70
CA ILE A 90 -3.12 -3.41 0.12
C ILE A 90 -2.29 -4.24 -0.87
N LEU A 91 -1.63 -3.58 -1.83
CA LEU A 91 -0.84 -4.25 -2.87
C LEU A 91 0.28 -5.09 -2.26
N TRP A 92 1.07 -4.52 -1.35
CA TRP A 92 2.18 -5.25 -0.73
C TRP A 92 1.69 -6.33 0.22
N SER A 93 0.58 -6.13 0.94
CA SER A 93 0.02 -7.20 1.77
C SER A 93 -0.45 -8.39 0.92
N PHE A 94 -0.99 -8.11 -0.27
CA PHE A 94 -1.38 -9.15 -1.21
C PHE A 94 -0.16 -9.92 -1.72
N THR A 95 0.90 -9.22 -2.15
CA THR A 95 2.12 -9.90 -2.59
C THR A 95 2.79 -10.66 -1.44
N SER A 96 2.81 -10.10 -0.24
CA SER A 96 3.30 -10.76 0.98
C SER A 96 2.51 -12.01 1.35
N LEU A 97 1.20 -12.02 1.12
CA LEU A 97 0.36 -13.18 1.37
C LEU A 97 0.71 -14.31 0.40
N VAL A 98 0.86 -13.99 -0.90
CA VAL A 98 1.22 -14.98 -1.93
C VAL A 98 2.62 -15.55 -1.68
N THR A 99 3.61 -14.70 -1.40
CA THR A 99 4.98 -15.13 -1.08
C THR A 99 5.04 -15.97 0.19
N HIS A 100 4.19 -15.67 1.19
CA HIS A 100 4.14 -16.44 2.43
C HIS A 100 3.67 -17.87 2.20
N PHE A 101 2.75 -18.10 1.26
CA PHE A 101 2.38 -19.44 0.82
C PHE A 101 3.50 -20.15 0.05
N ASP A 102 4.32 -19.40 -0.68
CA ASP A 102 5.50 -19.91 -1.38
C ASP A 102 6.75 -20.03 -0.47
N HIS A 103 6.57 -19.94 0.85
CA HIS A 103 7.63 -20.04 1.86
C HIS A 103 8.69 -18.92 1.80
N ILE A 104 8.38 -17.79 1.16
CA ILE A 104 9.30 -16.66 1.00
C ILE A 104 8.93 -15.57 2.01
N GLN A 105 9.91 -15.13 2.80
CA GLN A 105 9.74 -14.00 3.71
C GLN A 105 9.84 -12.69 2.94
N THR A 106 8.88 -11.79 3.14
CA THR A 106 8.92 -10.43 2.60
C THR A 106 9.31 -9.42 3.68
N PRO A 107 9.91 -8.29 3.28
CA PRO A 107 10.20 -7.18 4.19
C PRO A 107 8.91 -6.61 4.82
N PRO A 108 9.04 -5.81 5.89
CA PRO A 108 7.88 -5.18 6.52
C PRO A 108 7.16 -4.24 5.56
N LEU A 109 5.84 -4.11 5.78
CA LEU A 109 4.96 -3.25 5.01
C LEU A 109 5.24 -1.78 5.33
N PRO A 110 4.92 -0.83 4.42
CA PRO A 110 5.30 0.56 4.61
C PRO A 110 4.54 1.14 5.81
N GLY A 111 5.22 2.00 6.56
CA GLY A 111 4.58 2.82 7.58
C GLY A 111 3.66 3.88 6.99
N CYS A 112 2.88 4.53 7.85
CA CYS A 112 2.08 5.67 7.45
C CYS A 112 2.97 6.84 7.02
N THR A 113 2.76 7.42 5.83
CA THR A 113 3.58 8.53 5.32
C THR A 113 3.53 9.76 6.21
N SER A 114 2.41 10.01 6.90
CA SER A 114 2.28 11.12 7.85
C SER A 114 3.02 10.93 9.17
N LYS A 115 3.57 9.74 9.42
CA LYS A 115 4.43 9.50 10.59
C LYS A 115 5.83 10.10 10.39
N PHE A 116 6.26 10.27 9.14
CA PHE A 116 7.60 10.75 8.84
C PHE A 116 7.60 12.28 8.79
N PHE A 117 8.42 12.90 9.63
CA PHE A 117 8.63 14.35 9.63
C PHE A 117 9.52 14.80 8.45
N HIS A 118 10.42 13.93 7.99
CA HIS A 118 11.31 14.19 6.86
C HIS A 118 10.96 13.30 5.66
N VAL A 119 10.93 13.90 4.47
CA VAL A 119 10.71 13.19 3.20
C VAL A 119 11.79 12.14 2.94
N SER A 120 13.02 12.39 3.39
CA SER A 120 14.14 11.44 3.30
C SER A 120 13.95 10.18 4.16
N SER A 121 13.04 10.20 5.14
CA SER A 121 12.75 9.04 6.01
C SER A 121 11.67 8.12 5.45
N VAL A 122 11.03 8.51 4.34
CA VAL A 122 10.04 7.69 3.63
C VAL A 122 10.72 6.63 2.75
N TRP A 123 11.95 6.91 2.32
CA TRP A 123 12.81 6.07 1.48
C TRP A 123 13.84 5.32 2.33
#